data_AF-A0A2D6T7S5-F1
#
_entry.id   AF-A0A2D6T7S5-F1
#
_cell.length_a   1.000
_cell.length_b   1.000
_cell.length_c   1.000
_cell.angle_alpha   90.00
_cell.angle_beta   90.00
_cell.angle_gamma   90.00
#
_symmetry.space_group_name_H-M   'P 1'
#
loop_
_entity.id
_entity.type
_entity.pdbx_description
1 polymer ?
#
loop_
_entity_poly.entity_id
_entity_poly.type
_entity_poly.pdbx_seq_one_letter_code
_entity_poly.pdbx_strand_id
1 'polypeptide(L)' 'MVDDLEAWMRAERTKLSRYASVAKAMDYMLERWPSFTDFLDDSRIFHSNTLRSRGRAARLGERAERQVYLPHLRA' A
#
# COMPACT_ATOMS: atom_id res chain seq x y z
N MET A 1 -10.47 -10.71 16.16
CA MET A 1 -9.24 -10.63 15.31
C MET A 1 -9.72 -10.68 13.87
N VAL A 2 -9.34 -9.78 12.98
CA VAL A 2 -9.73 -9.78 11.54
C VAL A 2 -11.24 -9.76 11.25
N ASP A 3 -12.02 -10.79 11.59
CA ASP A 3 -13.47 -10.86 11.36
C ASP A 3 -14.23 -9.67 11.99
N ASP A 4 -13.84 -9.26 13.21
CA ASP A 4 -14.41 -8.08 13.87
C ASP A 4 -14.11 -6.79 13.11
N LEU A 5 -12.92 -6.71 12.49
CA LEU A 5 -12.50 -5.58 11.67
C LEU A 5 -13.27 -5.56 10.35
N GLU A 6 -13.51 -6.73 9.74
CA GLU A 6 -14.34 -6.86 8.54
C GLU A 6 -15.76 -6.36 8.81
N ALA A 7 -16.35 -6.84 9.91
CA ALA A 7 -17.69 -6.47 10.32
C ALA A 7 -17.80 -4.96 10.58
N TRP A 8 -16.81 -4.38 11.27
CA TRP A 8 -16.76 -2.94 11.50
C TRP A 8 -16.59 -2.15 10.20
N MET A 9 -15.70 -2.55 9.30
CA MET A 9 -15.49 -1.85 8.02
C MET A 9 -16.74 -1.90 7.14
N ARG A 10 -17.44 -3.04 7.11
CA ARG A 10 -18.73 -3.17 6.40
C ARG A 10 -19.78 -2.27 7.02
N ALA A 11 -19.89 -2.23 8.35
CA ALA A 11 -20.82 -1.34 9.04
C ALA A 11 -20.52 0.14 8.78
N GLU A 12 -19.25 0.54 8.85
CA GLU A 12 -18.84 1.92 8.61
C GLU A 12 -19.05 2.34 7.15
N ARG A 13 -18.78 1.43 6.20
CA ARG A 13 -19.02 1.66 4.77
C ARG A 13 -20.48 2.01 4.44
N THR A 14 -21.45 1.47 5.18
CA THR A 14 -22.88 1.79 4.98
C THR A 14 -23.24 3.22 5.38
N LYS A 15 -22.47 3.83 6.28
CA LYS A 15 -22.71 5.21 6.76
C LYS A 15 -22.13 6.27 5.82
N LEU A 16 -21.22 5.87 4.92
CA LEU A 16 -20.53 6.78 4.02
C LEU A 16 -21.29 6.99 2.71
N SER A 17 -21.21 8.22 2.19
CA SER A 17 -21.68 8.52 0.83
C SER A 17 -20.91 7.70 -0.20
N ARG A 18 -21.61 7.17 -1.21
CA ARG A 18 -21.04 6.39 -2.33
C ARG A 18 -19.90 7.09 -3.08
N TYR A 19 -19.83 8.41 -3.01
CA TYR A 19 -18.82 9.21 -3.70
C TYR A 19 -17.62 9.57 -2.81
N ALA A 20 -17.68 9.27 -1.52
CA ALA A 20 -16.58 9.52 -0.61
C ALA A 20 -15.35 8.71 -1.05
N SER A 21 -14.18 9.35 -1.09
CA SER A 21 -12.91 8.68 -1.37
C SER A 21 -12.65 7.53 -0.38
N VAL A 22 -13.02 7.72 0.89
CA VAL A 22 -12.92 6.70 1.94
C VAL A 22 -13.83 5.50 1.66
N ALA A 23 -15.05 5.73 1.15
CA ALA A 23 -15.96 4.65 0.78
C ALA A 23 -15.37 3.78 -0.34
N LYS A 24 -14.76 4.40 -1.36
CA LYS A 24 -14.07 3.69 -2.44
C LYS A 24 -12.86 2.90 -1.94
N ALA A 25 -12.09 3.47 -1.01
CA ALA A 25 -10.95 2.77 -0.40
C ALA A 25 -11.42 1.56 0.42
N MET A 26 -12.50 1.70 1.19
CA MET A 26 -13.12 0.59 1.92
C MET A 26 -13.63 -0.50 0.98
N ASP A 27 -14.31 -0.15 -0.12
CA ASP A 27 -14.76 -1.12 -1.13
C ASP A 27 -13.56 -1.88 -1.72
N TYR A 28 -12.50 -1.17 -2.09
CA TYR A 28 -11.29 -1.76 -2.63
C TYR A 28 -10.63 -2.76 -1.69
N MET A 29 -10.57 -2.44 -0.38
CA MET A 29 -10.02 -3.32 0.66
C MET A 29 -10.92 -4.53 0.90
N LEU A 30 -12.24 -4.34 0.97
CA LEU A 30 -13.21 -5.42 1.19
C LEU A 30 -13.30 -6.39 -0.01
N GLU A 31 -13.11 -5.91 -1.25
CA GLU A 31 -12.99 -6.76 -2.45
C GLU A 31 -11.78 -7.70 -2.41
N ARG A 32 -10.72 -7.30 -1.68
CA ARG A 32 -9.43 -8.01 -1.61
C ARG A 32 -9.15 -8.47 -0.18
N TRP A 33 -10.20 -8.73 0.59
CA TRP A 33 -10.10 -8.96 2.03
C TRP A 33 -9.05 -10.02 2.44
N PRO A 34 -8.93 -11.19 1.77
CA PRO A 34 -7.88 -12.16 2.09
C PRO A 34 -6.48 -11.57 1.93
N SER A 35 -6.16 -11.00 0.76
CA SER A 35 -4.84 -10.37 0.51
C SER A 35 -4.58 -9.14 1.38
N PHE A 36 -5.64 -8.42 1.78
CA PHE A 36 -5.54 -7.29 2.69
C PHE A 36 -5.26 -7.74 4.13
N THR A 37 -5.62 -8.96 4.51
CA THR A 37 -5.44 -9.45 5.89
C THR A 37 -4.30 -10.45 6.02
N ASP A 38 -3.78 -10.95 4.91
CA ASP A 38 -2.57 -11.80 4.85
C ASP A 38 -1.37 -11.15 5.56
N PHE A 39 -1.23 -9.82 5.56
CA PHE A 39 -0.15 -9.16 6.29
C PHE A 39 -0.33 -9.21 7.81
N LEU A 40 -1.58 -9.31 8.30
CA LEU A 40 -1.86 -9.43 9.73
C LEU A 40 -1.49 -10.85 10.20
N ASP A 41 -1.69 -11.86 9.36
CA ASP A 41 -1.17 -13.21 9.59
C ASP A 41 0.37 -13.26 9.46
N ASP A 42 0.95 -12.58 8.48
CA ASP A 42 2.41 -12.47 8.27
C ASP A 42 3.11 -11.57 9.32
N SER A 43 2.37 -10.75 10.08
CA SER A 43 2.95 -9.90 11.13
C SER A 43 3.53 -10.67 12.32
N ARG A 44 3.18 -11.96 12.46
CA ARG A 44 3.86 -12.90 13.38
C ARG A 44 5.21 -13.40 12.84
N ILE A 45 5.42 -13.31 11.53
CA ILE A 45 6.69 -13.62 10.85
C ILE A 45 7.54 -12.34 10.69
N PHE A 46 6.90 -11.16 10.55
CA PHE A 46 7.54 -9.85 10.42
C PHE A 46 8.05 -9.23 11.75
N HIS A 47 8.43 -10.06 12.74
CA HIS A 47 9.18 -9.61 13.93
C HIS A 47 10.69 -9.91 13.85
N SER A 48 11.24 -10.17 12.66
CA SER A 48 12.70 -10.27 12.43
C SER A 48 13.26 -9.28 11.39
N ASN A 49 12.42 -8.59 10.61
CA ASN A 49 12.90 -7.67 9.55
C ASN A 49 13.07 -6.22 10.03
N THR A 50 12.45 -5.79 11.14
CA THR A 50 12.65 -4.41 11.64
C THR A 50 14.10 -4.12 12.07
N LEU A 51 14.90 -5.15 12.39
CA LEU A 51 16.36 -5.00 12.59
C LEU A 51 17.18 -4.97 11.29
N ARG A 52 16.59 -5.26 10.13
CA ARG A 52 17.27 -5.33 8.82
C ARG A 52 16.70 -4.36 7.77
N SER A 53 15.54 -3.75 8.02
CA SER A 53 14.91 -2.76 7.15
C SER A 53 15.23 -1.30 7.48
N ARG A 54 16.10 -1.01 8.46
CA ARG A 54 16.69 0.34 8.67
C ARG A 54 17.68 0.77 7.55
N GLY A 55 17.46 0.35 6.32
CA GLY A 55 18.25 0.74 5.14
C GLY A 55 17.44 1.06 3.88
N ARG A 56 16.10 0.92 3.89
CA ARG A 56 15.28 1.14 2.68
C ARG A 56 14.06 2.06 2.88
N ALA A 57 14.15 3.02 3.79
CA ALA A 57 13.17 4.09 3.98
C ALA A 57 13.80 5.49 3.94
N ALA A 58 14.91 5.67 3.21
CA ALA A 58 15.60 6.96 3.05
C ALA A 58 16.13 7.17 1.62
N ARG A 59 15.26 7.03 0.61
CA ARG A 59 15.49 7.67 -0.70
C ARG A 59 14.20 7.81 -1.49
N LEU A 60 13.35 8.72 -1.03
CA LEU A 60 12.40 9.41 -1.90
C LEU A 60 12.84 10.88 -1.91
N GLY A 61 13.34 11.36 -3.05
CA GLY A 61 13.72 12.76 -3.22
C GLY A 61 14.87 12.96 -4.21
N GLU A 62 14.52 13.54 -5.36
CA GLU A 62 15.40 14.19 -6.35
C GLU A 62 16.18 13.31 -7.35
N ARG A 63 15.57 13.03 -8.50
CA ARG A 63 15.82 13.80 -9.75
C ARG A 63 15.11 13.11 -10.93
N ALA A 64 14.12 13.82 -11.46
CA ALA A 64 13.63 13.59 -12.81
C ALA A 64 14.40 14.51 -13.76
N GLU A 65 15.42 14.00 -14.46
CA GLU A 65 15.97 14.69 -15.63
C GLU A 65 16.19 13.68 -16.77
N ARG A 66 15.23 13.72 -17.70
CA ARG A 66 15.32 13.43 -19.14
C ARG A 66 16.50 12.55 -19.61
N GLN A 67 16.18 11.30 -19.93
CA GLN A 67 16.89 10.55 -20.97
C GLN A 67 16.09 10.61 -22.27
N VAL A 68 16.21 11.72 -23.01
CA VAL A 68 15.82 11.82 -24.42
C VAL A 68 16.81 12.76 -25.13
N TYR A 69 17.89 12.22 -25.68
CA TYR A 69 18.33 12.46 -27.07
C TYR A 69 19.41 11.43 -27.46
N LEU A 70 19.19 10.79 -28.61
CA LEU A 70 20.03 9.80 -29.30
C LEU A 70 21.19 10.51 -30.07
N PRO A 71 21.94 9.87 -31.00
CA PRO A 71 23.33 9.45 -30.85
C PRO A 71 24.26 10.25 -31.79
N HIS A 72 25.54 9.85 -31.83
CA HIS A 72 26.58 10.24 -32.81
C HIS A 72 27.25 11.60 -32.56
N LEU A 73 28.53 11.57 -32.13
CA LEU A 73 29.60 12.44 -32.63
C LEU A 73 30.97 11.91 -32.17
N ARG A 74 31.78 11.53 -33.17
CA ARG A 74 33.25 11.32 -33.25
C ARG A 74 34.12 11.36 -31.99
N ALA A 75 35.02 10.38 -31.92
CA ALA A 75 36.47 10.63 -31.92
C ALA A 75 37.10 9.75 -33.01
#